data_AF-A0A7V3F902-F1
#
_entry.id   AF-A0A7V3F902-F1
#
_cell.length_a   1.000
_cell.length_b   1.000
_cell.length_c   1.000
_cell.angle_alpha   90.00
_cell.angle_beta   90.00
_cell.angle_gamma   90.00
#
_symmetry.space_group_name_H-M   'P 1'
#
loop_
_entity.id
_entity.type
_entity.pdbx_description
1 polymer ?
#
loop_
_entity_poly.entity_id
_entity_poly.type
_entity_poly.pdbx_seq_one_letter_code
_entity_poly.pdbx_strand_id
1 'polypeptide(L)'
;MPSYATPDTHVTGVTSGSIEPVAKRLEILTELLPHVKCVALIGGGAADSSRAAFKVARDTAPELDLTVIEFTVGSNEDAVQVAKTLTPTEVDALFLIPSLHTVGVAGEVAAAARAPRLPFAVYQVEHVQQHGALLSYGSSYFL
;
A
#
# COMPACT_ATOMS: atom_id res chain seq x y z
N MET A 1 5.80 6.73 -20.64
CA MET A 1 5.53 5.34 -21.06
C MET A 1 5.10 5.34 -22.52
N PRO A 2 5.47 4.33 -23.31
CA PRO A 2 4.86 4.12 -24.63
C PRO A 2 3.36 3.91 -24.47
N SER A 3 2.59 4.27 -25.50
CA SER A 3 1.13 4.20 -25.52
C SER A 3 0.61 2.79 -25.21
N TYR A 4 -0.30 2.65 -24.25
CA TYR A 4 -1.05 1.39 -24.04
C TYR A 4 -1.98 1.06 -25.22
N ALA A 5 -2.40 2.08 -25.99
CA ALA A 5 -3.36 1.92 -27.07
C ALA A 5 -2.74 1.31 -28.35
N THR A 6 -1.41 1.42 -28.50
CA THR A 6 -0.68 0.94 -29.68
C THR A 6 0.71 0.45 -29.25
N PRO A 7 0.85 -0.81 -28.82
CA PRO A 7 2.17 -1.37 -28.53
C PRO A 7 2.96 -1.52 -29.83
N ASP A 8 4.13 -0.88 -29.92
CA ASP A 8 5.06 -1.00 -31.05
C ASP A 8 5.83 -2.35 -31.06
N THR A 9 5.33 -3.34 -30.32
CA THR A 9 5.93 -4.67 -30.16
C THR A 9 4.84 -5.75 -30.20
N HIS A 10 5.24 -7.02 -30.33
CA HIS A 10 4.29 -8.15 -30.29
C HIS A 10 3.78 -8.49 -28.88
N VAL A 11 4.09 -7.68 -27.86
CA VAL A 11 3.64 -7.91 -26.48
C VAL A 11 2.36 -7.10 -26.22
N THR A 12 1.29 -7.80 -25.86
CA THR A 12 0.03 -7.22 -25.38
C THR A 12 -0.30 -7.80 -23.99
N GLY A 13 -1.22 -7.20 -23.25
CA GLY A 13 -1.61 -7.71 -21.95
C GLY A 13 -2.59 -6.82 -21.20
N VAL A 14 -2.86 -7.18 -19.95
CA VAL A 14 -3.71 -6.42 -19.02
C VAL A 14 -2.82 -5.85 -17.93
N THR A 15 -2.88 -4.53 -17.71
CA THR A 15 -2.32 -3.90 -16.51
C THR A 15 -3.41 -3.78 -15.46
N SER A 16 -3.08 -4.07 -14.21
CA SER A 16 -4.02 -3.90 -13.11
C SER A 16 -4.21 -2.45 -12.68
N GLY A 17 -3.36 -1.53 -13.16
CA GLY A 17 -3.37 -0.12 -12.75
C GLY A 17 -3.27 0.05 -11.23
N SER A 18 -2.51 -0.81 -10.56
CA SER A 18 -2.47 -0.88 -9.10
C SER A 18 -1.55 0.17 -8.46
N ILE A 19 -0.73 0.84 -9.28
CA ILE A 19 0.28 1.84 -8.87
C ILE A 19 -0.36 3.22 -8.79
N GLU A 20 -1.09 3.64 -9.82
CA GLU A 20 -1.70 4.97 -9.93
C GLU A 20 -2.66 5.29 -8.76
N PRO A 21 -3.48 4.34 -8.25
CA PRO A 21 -4.38 4.60 -7.13
C PRO A 21 -3.67 4.75 -5.79
N VAL A 22 -2.34 4.59 -5.68
CA VAL A 22 -1.60 4.84 -4.43
C VAL A 22 -1.82 6.27 -3.94
N ALA A 23 -1.78 7.26 -4.84
CA ALA A 23 -2.08 8.64 -4.50
C ALA A 23 -3.50 8.78 -3.93
N LYS A 24 -4.49 8.19 -4.61
CA LYS A 24 -5.89 8.25 -4.18
C LYS A 24 -6.13 7.52 -2.85
N ARG A 25 -5.42 6.43 -2.57
CA ARG A 25 -5.49 5.72 -1.29
C ARG A 25 -4.98 6.59 -0.14
N LEU A 26 -3.88 7.32 -0.34
CA LEU A 26 -3.37 8.26 0.66
C LEU A 26 -4.34 9.42 0.88
N GLU A 27 -4.91 9.96 -0.19
CA GLU A 27 -5.94 11.02 -0.11
C GLU A 27 -7.15 10.55 0.71
N ILE A 28 -7.73 9.39 0.36
CA ILE A 28 -8.87 8.82 1.10
C ILE A 28 -8.49 8.54 2.57
N LEU A 29 -7.27 8.06 2.84
CA LEU A 29 -6.80 7.83 4.20
C LEU A 29 -6.83 9.14 5.02
N THR A 30 -6.35 10.24 4.44
CA THR A 30 -6.36 11.56 5.10
C THR A 30 -7.74 12.18 5.22
N GLU A 31 -8.63 11.96 4.24
CA GLU A 31 -10.03 12.40 4.34
C GLU A 31 -10.77 11.68 5.47
N LEU A 32 -10.55 10.38 5.63
CA LEU A 32 -11.17 9.58 6.68
C LEU A 32 -10.54 9.85 8.06
N LEU A 33 -9.23 10.06 8.10
CA LEU A 33 -8.46 10.27 9.32
C LEU A 33 -7.60 11.53 9.20
N PRO A 34 -8.18 12.73 9.39
CA PRO A 34 -7.47 14.00 9.19
C PRO A 34 -6.33 14.25 10.20
N HIS A 35 -6.22 13.42 11.24
CA HIS A 35 -5.13 13.46 12.22
C HIS A 35 -3.87 12.72 11.76
N VAL A 36 -3.96 11.87 10.72
CA VAL A 36 -2.81 11.12 10.19
C VAL A 36 -1.84 12.08 9.52
N LYS A 37 -0.58 12.06 9.96
CA LYS A 37 0.53 12.87 9.43
C LYS A 37 1.74 12.04 9.03
N CYS A 38 1.91 10.85 9.60
CA CYS A 38 3.00 9.93 9.30
C CYS A 38 2.46 8.55 8.92
N VAL A 39 2.81 8.06 7.73
CA VAL A 39 2.32 6.77 7.20
C VAL A 39 3.49 5.83 6.91
N ALA A 40 3.48 4.65 7.53
CA ALA A 40 4.38 3.56 7.18
C ALA A 40 3.92 2.89 5.88
N LEU A 41 4.84 2.73 4.93
CA LEU A 41 4.62 2.05 3.65
C LEU A 41 5.46 0.78 3.60
N ILE A 42 4.85 -0.41 3.52
CA ILE A 42 5.59 -1.67 3.41
C ILE A 42 5.43 -2.25 2.01
N GLY A 43 6.53 -2.56 1.33
CA GLY A 43 6.53 -3.07 -0.04
C GLY A 43 7.80 -3.84 -0.43
N GLY A 44 7.70 -4.70 -1.45
CA GLY A 44 8.81 -5.54 -1.89
C GLY A 44 9.91 -4.78 -2.63
N GLY A 45 11.16 -4.80 -2.15
CA GLY A 45 12.24 -3.95 -2.65
C GLY A 45 12.73 -4.20 -4.06
N ALA A 46 12.79 -5.49 -4.43
CA ALA A 46 13.31 -5.90 -5.73
C ALA A 46 12.33 -5.64 -6.88
N ALA A 47 11.04 -5.42 -6.59
CA ALA A 47 10.01 -5.30 -7.60
C ALA A 47 9.91 -3.86 -8.15
N ASP A 48 10.01 -3.73 -9.48
CA ASP A 48 9.83 -2.47 -10.21
C ASP A 48 8.48 -1.81 -9.88
N SER A 49 7.44 -2.63 -9.72
CA SER A 49 6.10 -2.18 -9.34
C SER A 49 6.07 -1.51 -7.96
N SER A 50 6.75 -2.07 -6.96
CA SER A 50 6.84 -1.47 -5.63
C SER A 50 7.63 -0.16 -5.69
N ARG A 51 8.74 -0.10 -6.43
CA ARG A 51 9.53 1.13 -6.57
C ARG A 51 8.75 2.26 -7.22
N ALA A 52 7.94 1.94 -8.23
CA ALA A 52 7.03 2.90 -8.85
C ALA A 52 5.93 3.36 -7.88
N ALA A 53 5.32 2.44 -7.12
CA ALA A 53 4.32 2.78 -6.11
C ALA A 53 4.87 3.64 -4.96
N PHE A 54 6.05 3.33 -4.46
CA PHE A 54 6.77 4.17 -3.49
C PHE A 54 7.04 5.56 -4.05
N LYS A 55 7.46 5.66 -5.32
CA LYS A 55 7.66 6.96 -5.97
C LYS A 55 6.36 7.78 -5.99
N VAL A 56 5.24 7.19 -6.40
CA VAL A 56 3.93 7.87 -6.40
C VAL A 56 3.57 8.34 -4.99
N ALA A 57 3.78 7.49 -3.97
CA ALA A 57 3.51 7.87 -2.58
C ALA A 57 4.38 9.04 -2.10
N ARG A 58 5.68 9.03 -2.37
CA ARG A 58 6.59 10.14 -2.01
C ARG A 58 6.23 11.43 -2.71
N ASP A 59 5.85 11.37 -3.98
CA ASP A 59 5.50 12.56 -4.74
C ASP A 59 4.16 13.16 -4.26
N THR A 60 3.22 12.31 -3.82
CA THR A 60 1.88 12.74 -3.36
C THR A 60 1.87 13.21 -1.90
N ALA A 61 2.70 12.61 -1.03
CA ALA A 61 2.65 12.87 0.41
C ALA A 61 2.75 14.36 0.80
N PRO A 62 3.64 15.19 0.19
CA PRO A 62 3.70 16.61 0.48
C PRO A 62 2.43 17.38 0.13
N GLU A 63 1.70 16.97 -0.90
CA GLU A 63 0.44 17.61 -1.32
C GLU A 63 -0.70 17.36 -0.31
N LEU A 64 -0.56 16.32 0.52
CA LEU A 64 -1.53 15.90 1.53
C LEU A 64 -1.08 16.26 2.97
N ASP A 65 -0.02 17.05 3.12
CA ASP A 65 0.64 17.32 4.41
C ASP A 65 1.01 16.04 5.19
N LEU A 66 1.48 15.01 4.46
CA LEU A 66 1.92 13.73 4.98
C LEU A 66 3.44 13.55 4.91
N THR A 67 3.97 12.79 5.85
CA THR A 67 5.28 12.15 5.79
C THR A 67 5.07 10.66 5.55
N VAL A 68 5.84 10.08 4.61
CA VAL A 68 5.83 8.63 4.35
C VAL A 68 7.16 8.00 4.75
N ILE A 69 7.10 6.89 5.48
CA ILE A 69 8.27 6.10 5.87
C ILE A 69 8.23 4.78 5.10
N GLU A 70 9.23 4.54 4.26
CA GLU A 70 9.27 3.36 3.38
C GLU A 70 10.05 2.21 4.00
N PHE A 71 9.40 1.06 4.08
CA PHE A 71 9.98 -0.20 4.49
C PHE A 71 10.02 -1.16 3.31
N THR A 72 11.23 -1.46 2.90
CA THR A 72 11.50 -2.40 1.83
C THR A 72 11.71 -3.80 2.39
N VAL A 73 10.97 -4.79 1.88
CA VAL A 73 11.03 -6.18 2.35
C VAL A 73 11.43 -7.15 1.24
N GLY A 74 12.06 -8.27 1.62
CA GLY A 74 12.48 -9.34 0.70
C GLY A 74 11.68 -10.65 0.84
N SER A 75 10.88 -10.77 1.90
CA SER A 75 10.05 -11.94 2.19
C SER A 75 8.72 -11.55 2.82
N ASN A 76 7.80 -12.53 2.89
CA ASN A 76 6.51 -12.39 3.56
C ASN A 76 6.71 -12.17 5.07
N GLU A 77 7.65 -12.91 5.65
CA GLU A 77 8.01 -12.86 7.07
C GLU A 77 8.55 -11.48 7.44
N ASP A 78 9.40 -10.89 6.60
CA ASP A 78 9.93 -9.53 6.81
C ASP A 78 8.81 -8.50 6.88
N ALA A 79 7.78 -8.59 6.01
CA ALA A 79 6.65 -7.68 6.02
C ALA A 79 5.88 -7.74 7.35
N VAL A 80 5.67 -8.95 7.87
CA VAL A 80 5.01 -9.15 9.17
C VAL A 80 5.88 -8.65 10.32
N GLN A 81 7.20 -8.87 10.27
CA GLN A 81 8.10 -8.39 11.31
C GLN A 81 8.16 -6.87 11.35
N VAL A 82 8.30 -6.20 10.20
CA VAL A 82 8.25 -4.74 10.11
C VAL A 82 6.94 -4.23 10.72
N ALA A 83 5.79 -4.80 10.34
CA ALA A 83 4.50 -4.39 10.88
C ALA A 83 4.41 -4.49 12.41
N LYS A 84 5.04 -5.51 13.01
CA LYS A 84 5.09 -5.70 14.48
C LYS A 84 5.99 -4.70 15.20
N THR A 85 6.97 -4.13 14.51
CA THR A 85 7.88 -3.13 15.09
C THR A 85 7.29 -1.73 15.13
N LEU A 86 6.25 -1.46 14.33
CA LEU A 86 5.65 -0.13 14.23
C LEU A 86 4.89 0.24 15.49
N THR A 87 5.12 1.46 15.97
CA THR A 87 4.44 2.01 17.13
C THR A 87 3.60 3.24 16.77
N PRO A 88 2.48 3.50 17.47
CA PRO A 88 1.68 4.73 17.26
C PRO A 88 2.43 6.02 17.59
N THR A 89 3.57 5.92 18.26
CA THR A 89 4.45 7.07 18.54
C THR A 89 5.35 7.44 17.37
N GLU A 90 5.54 6.52 16.41
CA GLU A 90 6.41 6.71 15.25
C GLU A 90 5.60 6.95 13.97
N VAL A 91 4.44 6.29 13.84
CA VAL A 91 3.57 6.37 12.67
C VAL A 91 2.10 6.42 13.08
N ASP A 92 1.29 7.15 12.32
CA ASP A 92 -0.15 7.30 12.56
C ASP A 92 -0.97 6.29 11.77
N ALA A 93 -0.42 5.72 10.70
CA ALA A 93 -1.08 4.69 9.89
C ALA A 93 -0.08 3.76 9.20
N LEU A 94 -0.56 2.59 8.81
CA LEU A 94 0.17 1.61 8.01
C LEU A 94 -0.57 1.37 6.68
N PHE A 95 0.18 1.37 5.57
CA PHE A 95 -0.33 1.08 4.24
C PHE A 95 0.55 0.04 3.53
N LEU A 96 -0.06 -1.06 3.06
CA LEU A 96 0.64 -2.06 2.24
C LEU A 96 0.69 -1.65 0.77
N ILE A 97 1.91 -1.53 0.25
CA ILE A 97 2.16 -1.35 -1.17
C ILE A 97 1.94 -2.68 -1.90
N PRO A 98 1.30 -2.68 -3.10
CA PRO A 98 1.12 -3.89 -3.89
C PRO A 98 2.45 -4.58 -4.24
N SER A 99 2.66 -5.79 -3.73
CA SER A 99 3.83 -6.62 -4.07
C SER A 99 3.56 -8.10 -3.78
N LEU A 100 4.38 -8.99 -4.37
CA LEU A 100 4.32 -10.43 -4.10
C LEU A 100 4.56 -10.77 -2.62
N HIS A 101 5.32 -9.93 -1.90
CA HIS A 101 5.68 -10.14 -0.50
C HIS A 101 4.62 -9.63 0.49
N THR A 102 3.66 -8.83 0.03
CA THR A 102 2.65 -8.19 0.89
C THR A 102 1.24 -8.76 0.67
N VAL A 103 0.97 -9.34 -0.50
CA VAL A 103 -0.37 -9.88 -0.85
C VAL A 103 -0.81 -11.04 0.04
N GLY A 104 0.10 -11.98 0.35
CA GLY A 104 -0.25 -13.18 1.11
C GLY A 104 -0.35 -12.98 2.62
N VAL A 105 0.16 -11.86 3.14
CA VAL A 105 0.33 -11.62 4.58
C VAL A 105 -0.48 -10.44 5.10
N ALA A 106 -1.37 -9.87 4.29
CA ALA A 106 -2.18 -8.72 4.70
C ALA A 106 -3.00 -8.98 5.98
N GLY A 107 -3.47 -10.21 6.20
CA GLY A 107 -4.17 -10.57 7.44
C GLY A 107 -3.28 -10.59 8.67
N GLU A 108 -2.05 -11.09 8.57
CA GLU A 108 -1.07 -11.09 9.65
C GLU A 108 -0.58 -9.68 9.97
N VAL A 109 -0.37 -8.88 8.93
CA VAL A 109 -0.03 -7.45 9.05
C VAL A 109 -1.18 -6.68 9.71
N ALA A 110 -2.43 -6.93 9.31
CA ALA A 110 -3.60 -6.33 9.94
C ALA A 110 -3.71 -6.71 11.42
N ALA A 111 -3.44 -7.97 11.76
CA ALA A 111 -3.41 -8.41 13.16
C ALA A 111 -2.30 -7.72 13.97
N ALA A 112 -1.12 -7.53 13.37
CA ALA A 112 -0.01 -6.80 13.99
C ALA A 112 -0.36 -5.32 14.22
N ALA A 113 -1.02 -4.66 13.27
CA ALA A 113 -1.46 -3.27 13.37
C ALA A 113 -2.62 -3.06 14.37
N ARG A 114 -3.47 -4.08 14.56
CA ARG A 114 -4.60 -4.04 15.50
C ARG A 114 -4.17 -3.93 16.96
N ALA A 115 -3.11 -4.62 17.37
CA ALA A 115 -2.63 -4.60 18.75
C ALA A 115 -2.30 -3.19 19.28
N PRO A 116 -1.54 -2.35 18.53
CA PRO A 116 -1.31 -0.95 18.88
C PRO A 116 -2.45 0.00 18.46
N ARG A 117 -3.55 -0.50 17.87
CA ARG A 117 -4.65 0.30 17.27
C ARG A 117 -4.18 1.23 16.15
N LEU A 118 -3.24 0.78 15.34
CA LEU A 118 -2.75 1.53 14.18
C LEU A 118 -3.74 1.36 13.01
N PRO A 119 -4.30 2.46 12.46
CA PRO A 119 -5.06 2.44 11.22
C PRO A 119 -4.33 1.70 10.10
N PHE A 120 -5.04 0.79 9.44
CA PHE A 120 -4.47 -0.06 8.40
C PHE A 120 -5.23 0.08 7.09
N ALA A 121 -4.55 0.52 6.04
CA ALA A 121 -5.09 0.61 4.69
C ALA A 121 -4.51 -0.49 3.80
N VAL A 122 -5.31 -0.99 2.88
CA VAL A 122 -4.94 -2.07 1.94
C VAL A 122 -5.38 -1.71 0.52
N TYR A 123 -4.86 -2.45 -0.46
CA TYR A 123 -5.16 -2.22 -1.87
C TYR A 123 -6.18 -3.21 -2.46
N GLN A 124 -6.50 -4.29 -1.75
CA GLN A 124 -7.50 -5.29 -2.13
C GLN A 124 -8.71 -5.21 -1.19
N VAL A 125 -9.92 -5.29 -1.72
CA VAL A 125 -11.16 -5.06 -0.96
C VAL A 125 -11.46 -6.21 0.01
N GLU A 126 -11.02 -7.40 -0.33
CA GLU A 126 -11.19 -8.65 0.41
C GLU A 126 -10.60 -8.53 1.82
N HIS A 127 -9.46 -7.85 1.96
CA HIS A 127 -8.80 -7.66 3.25
C HIS A 127 -9.54 -6.67 4.18
N VAL A 128 -10.43 -5.82 3.67
CA VAL A 128 -11.33 -5.00 4.51
C VAL A 128 -12.32 -5.91 5.23
N GLN A 129 -12.99 -6.79 4.47
CA GLN A 129 -14.01 -7.69 5.01
C GLN A 129 -13.40 -8.79 5.91
N GLN A 130 -12.26 -9.34 5.50
CA GLN A 130 -11.68 -10.52 6.16
C GLN A 130 -10.75 -10.19 7.34
N HIS A 131 -10.10 -9.03 7.33
CA HIS A 131 -9.05 -8.71 8.30
C HIS A 131 -9.26 -7.38 9.04
N GLY A 132 -10.35 -6.67 8.71
CA GLY A 132 -10.69 -5.41 9.37
C GLY A 132 -9.74 -4.27 9.04
N ALA A 133 -9.21 -4.24 7.82
CA ALA A 133 -8.56 -3.05 7.29
C ALA A 133 -9.57 -1.89 7.26
N LEU A 134 -9.11 -0.68 7.56
CA LEU A 134 -9.95 0.52 7.65
C LEU A 134 -10.51 0.93 6.29
N LEU A 135 -9.68 0.84 5.23
CA LEU A 135 -10.08 1.19 3.88
C LEU A 135 -9.37 0.33 2.84
N SER A 136 -10.02 0.19 1.69
CA SER A 136 -9.40 -0.30 0.46
C SER A 136 -9.95 0.47 -0.74
N TYR A 137 -9.06 0.74 -1.69
CA TYR A 137 -9.43 1.34 -2.96
C TYR A 137 -8.60 0.71 -4.08
N GLY A 138 -9.23 0.09 -5.05
CA GLY A 138 -8.52 -0.63 -6.11
C GLY A 138 -9.45 -1.33 -7.08
N SER A 139 -8.85 -1.89 -8.12
CA SER A 139 -9.54 -2.67 -9.15
C SER A 139 -10.15 -3.94 -8.52
N SER A 140 -11.40 -4.26 -8.85
CA SER A 140 -11.97 -5.57 -8.50
C SER A 140 -11.36 -6.65 -9.39
N TYR A 141 -10.82 -7.71 -8.79
CA TYR A 141 -10.25 -8.84 -9.53
C TYR A 141 -11.23 -10.01 -9.71
N PHE A 142 -12.40 -9.95 -9.07
CA PHE A 142 -13.50 -10.89 -9.22
C PHE A 142 -14.75 -10.13 -9.69
N LEU A 143 -15.39 -10.65 -10.74
CA LEU A 143 -16.75 -10.29 -11.17
C LEU A 143 -17.74 -11.26 -10.53
#